data_AF-A0A0N4X3V5-F1
#
_entry.id   AF-A0A0N4X3V5-F1
#
_cell.length_a   1.000
_cell.length_b   1.000
_cell.length_c   1.000
_cell.angle_alpha   90.00
_cell.angle_beta   90.00
_cell.angle_gamma   90.00
#
_symmetry.space_group_name_H-M   'P 1'
#
loop_
_entity.id
_entity.type
_entity.pdbx_description
1 polymer ?
#
loop_
_entity_poly.entity_id
_entity_poly.type
_entity_poly.pdbx_seq_one_letter_code
_entity_poly.pdbx_strand_id
1 'polypeptide(L)'
;MFVVLTALISISGNVASQGLEIPLPEGIEKVFKTLNGQYNEDLLWSNGWANKALEWLNSKGNVTADVIVMGKEYFPKGDNRSLEEKLLAILKPRFENEYFFSIANLPAYSVYGCNFIANPKGNEDYIRAVCLYLKLPLIVTHNVPQGSEAPLPKELEVTFKSINSKYSNKTEWSDDWAKKALEWLKSPGSVEADVTIKGKGYFPIAGYGHLWQKVYWILVPRFDKKKKIIEHLPEGTVYGCNGFMNTKGKKKDFIYTACLYKRP
;
A
#
# COMPACT_ATOMS: atom_id res chain seq x y z
N MET A 1 0.55 -9.06 54.65
CA MET A 1 1.80 -8.54 54.09
C MET A 1 2.02 -9.24 52.74
N PHE A 2 1.49 -8.67 51.67
CA PHE A 2 1.56 -9.25 50.31
C PHE A 2 2.62 -8.48 49.53
N VAL A 3 3.69 -9.16 49.15
CA VAL A 3 4.71 -8.65 48.22
C VAL A 3 4.26 -9.07 46.82
N VAL A 4 3.86 -8.11 46.00
CA VAL A 4 3.56 -8.32 44.58
C VAL A 4 4.87 -8.15 43.82
N LEU A 5 5.43 -9.24 43.32
CA LEU A 5 6.53 -9.24 42.34
C LEU A 5 5.97 -8.84 40.97
N THR A 6 6.18 -7.59 40.56
CA THR A 6 6.09 -7.19 39.15
C THR A 6 7.34 -7.66 38.44
N ALA A 7 7.21 -8.67 37.59
CA ALA A 7 8.25 -9.10 36.67
C ALA A 7 8.51 -7.99 35.64
N LEU A 8 9.68 -7.35 35.72
CA LEU A 8 10.25 -6.54 34.64
C LEU A 8 10.65 -7.49 33.51
N ILE A 9 9.95 -7.42 32.39
CA ILE A 9 10.43 -8.01 31.14
C ILE A 9 11.47 -7.05 30.58
N SER A 10 12.73 -7.31 30.94
CA SER A 10 13.89 -6.69 30.30
C SER A 10 14.03 -7.27 28.89
N ILE A 11 13.57 -6.53 27.87
CA ILE A 11 13.93 -6.84 26.47
C ILE A 11 15.35 -6.33 26.24
N SER A 12 16.34 -7.03 26.78
CA SER A 12 17.73 -6.93 26.35
C SER A 12 17.97 -8.01 25.30
N GLY A 13 17.46 -7.76 24.09
CA GLY A 13 17.73 -8.56 22.90
C GLY A 13 18.61 -7.78 21.96
N ASN A 14 19.83 -8.27 21.72
CA ASN A 14 20.65 -7.90 20.58
C ASN A 14 19.84 -8.11 19.29
N VAL A 15 19.19 -7.07 18.77
CA VAL A 15 18.75 -7.06 17.37
C VAL A 15 19.93 -6.59 16.55
N ALA A 16 20.91 -7.49 16.42
CA ALA A 16 21.89 -7.40 15.35
C ALA A 16 21.13 -7.50 14.03
N SER A 17 21.39 -6.56 13.14
CA SER A 17 20.75 -6.45 11.83
C SER A 17 20.95 -7.74 11.02
N GLN A 18 19.89 -8.52 10.86
CA GLN A 18 19.79 -9.51 9.80
C GLN A 18 18.39 -9.37 9.21
N GLY A 19 18.31 -9.26 7.88
CA GLY A 19 17.14 -8.91 7.08
C GLY A 19 15.94 -9.85 7.23
N LEU A 20 15.33 -9.87 8.40
CA LEU A 20 13.97 -10.32 8.61
C LEU A 20 13.03 -9.15 8.34
N GLU A 21 11.94 -9.40 7.62
CA GLU A 21 10.78 -8.51 7.54
C GLU A 21 10.17 -8.38 8.93
N ILE A 22 10.72 -7.50 9.77
CA ILE A 22 10.13 -7.22 11.09
C ILE A 22 8.87 -6.40 10.81
N PRO A 23 7.66 -6.91 11.11
CA PRO A 23 6.45 -6.10 11.01
C PRO A 23 6.61 -4.86 11.91
N LEU A 24 6.11 -3.71 11.45
CA LEU A 24 6.12 -2.49 12.26
C LEU A 24 5.56 -2.81 13.66
N PRO A 25 6.20 -2.31 14.74
CA PRO A 25 5.67 -2.49 16.08
C PRO A 25 4.21 -2.05 16.15
N GLU A 26 3.44 -2.72 17.00
CA GLU A 26 2.02 -2.45 17.16
C GLU A 26 1.78 -0.94 17.42
N GLY A 27 0.84 -0.35 16.70
CA GLY A 27 0.52 1.08 16.83
C GLY A 27 1.32 2.04 15.94
N ILE A 28 2.53 1.69 15.49
CA ILE A 28 3.38 2.60 14.70
C ILE A 28 2.81 2.88 13.31
N GLU A 29 2.22 1.87 12.65
CA GLU A 29 1.51 2.07 11.39
C GLU A 29 0.39 3.12 11.54
N LYS A 30 -0.34 3.08 12.65
CA LYS A 30 -1.42 4.03 12.93
C LYS A 30 -0.88 5.45 13.08
N VAL A 31 0.28 5.63 13.69
CA VAL A 31 0.96 6.94 13.78
C VAL A 31 1.26 7.49 12.40
N PHE A 32 1.90 6.69 11.54
CA PHE A 32 2.22 7.12 10.18
C PHE A 32 0.97 7.42 9.36
N LYS A 33 -0.08 6.59 9.48
CA LYS A 33 -1.37 6.84 8.83
C LYS A 33 -2.04 8.12 9.30
N THR A 34 -2.04 8.35 10.61
CA THR A 34 -2.63 9.56 11.21
C THR A 34 -1.89 10.80 10.77
N LEU A 35 -0.55 10.78 10.82
CA LEU A 35 0.28 11.90 10.38
C LEU A 35 0.02 12.22 8.91
N ASN A 36 0.06 11.23 8.02
CA ASN A 36 -0.14 11.46 6.58
C ASN A 36 -1.56 11.95 6.26
N GLY A 37 -2.57 11.37 6.91
CA GLY A 37 -3.97 11.77 6.72
C GLY A 37 -4.27 13.23 7.11
N GLN A 38 -3.46 13.84 7.98
CA GLN A 38 -3.59 15.28 8.30
C GLN A 38 -3.23 16.20 7.13
N TYR A 39 -2.38 15.74 6.21
CA TYR A 39 -1.89 16.55 5.08
C TYR A 39 -2.51 16.14 3.75
N ASN A 40 -2.87 14.86 3.60
CA ASN A 40 -3.56 14.34 2.44
C ASN A 40 -4.31 13.06 2.82
N GLU A 41 -5.63 13.18 3.01
CA GLU A 41 -6.51 12.08 3.43
C GLU A 41 -6.71 11.02 2.34
N ASP A 42 -6.42 11.35 1.09
CA ASP A 42 -6.61 10.46 -0.04
C ASP A 42 -5.47 9.45 -0.21
N LEU A 43 -4.38 9.54 0.56
CA LEU A 43 -3.22 8.66 0.40
C LEU A 43 -3.50 7.20 0.79
N LEU A 44 -2.93 6.26 0.03
CA LEU A 44 -3.07 4.83 0.27
C LEU A 44 -1.82 4.23 0.94
N TRP A 45 -1.98 3.75 2.16
CA TRP A 45 -0.94 2.97 2.84
C TRP A 45 -0.66 1.65 2.11
N SER A 46 0.61 1.27 2.02
CA SER A 46 1.05 -0.02 1.49
C SER A 46 2.18 -0.63 2.33
N ASN A 47 1.95 -1.85 2.84
CA ASN A 47 2.98 -2.62 3.57
C ASN A 47 4.23 -2.87 2.70
N GLY A 48 4.04 -3.11 1.40
CA GLY A 48 5.17 -3.24 0.47
C GLY A 48 6.00 -1.95 0.36
N TRP A 49 5.36 -0.77 0.43
CA TRP A 49 6.08 0.49 0.47
C TRP A 49 6.71 0.78 1.85
N ALA A 50 6.13 0.28 2.94
CA ALA A 50 6.73 0.34 4.26
C ALA A 50 8.01 -0.53 4.35
N ASN A 51 8.02 -1.71 3.70
CA ASN A 51 9.22 -2.55 3.57
C ASN A 51 10.29 -1.85 2.72
N LYS A 52 9.89 -1.22 1.61
CA LYS A 52 10.79 -0.38 0.80
C LYS A 52 11.35 0.82 1.57
N ALA A 53 10.58 1.43 2.47
CA ALA A 53 11.07 2.49 3.34
C ALA A 53 12.16 1.98 4.30
N LEU A 54 12.01 0.76 4.84
CA LEU A 54 13.06 0.11 5.63
C LEU A 54 14.31 -0.19 4.79
N GLU A 55 14.12 -0.72 3.58
CA GLU A 55 15.20 -0.96 2.61
C GLU A 55 15.95 0.34 2.31
N TRP A 56 15.24 1.45 2.09
CA TRP A 56 15.81 2.77 1.85
C TRP A 56 16.69 3.22 3.05
N LEU A 57 16.20 3.03 4.29
CA LEU A 57 16.93 3.39 5.50
C LEU A 57 18.24 2.59 5.67
N ASN A 58 18.21 1.30 5.31
CA ASN A 58 19.34 0.38 5.38
C ASN A 58 20.35 0.60 4.24
N SER A 59 19.87 0.82 3.02
CA SER A 59 20.69 0.97 1.81
C SER A 59 21.22 2.39 1.57
N LYS A 60 20.86 3.35 2.43
CA LYS A 60 21.15 4.79 2.26
C LYS A 60 20.59 5.38 0.96
N GLY A 61 19.45 4.87 0.50
CA GLY A 61 18.62 5.55 -0.49
C GLY A 61 18.54 4.94 -1.89
N ASN A 62 18.78 3.64 -2.03
CA ASN A 62 18.71 2.96 -3.33
C ASN A 62 17.27 2.71 -3.85
N VAL A 63 16.24 3.14 -3.11
CA VAL A 63 14.84 2.99 -3.53
C VAL A 63 14.33 4.30 -4.14
N THR A 64 13.89 4.25 -5.40
CA THR A 64 13.27 5.37 -6.09
C THR A 64 11.84 5.61 -5.63
N ALA A 65 11.52 6.86 -5.30
CA ALA A 65 10.19 7.35 -4.94
C ALA A 65 9.98 8.77 -5.50
N ASP A 66 8.73 9.18 -5.71
CA ASP A 66 8.40 10.51 -6.23
C ASP A 66 8.55 11.61 -5.19
N VAL A 67 8.26 11.28 -3.93
CA VAL A 67 8.53 12.12 -2.76
C VAL A 67 9.16 11.26 -1.69
N ILE A 68 10.17 11.80 -1.01
CA ILE A 68 10.86 11.17 0.10
C ILE A 68 10.86 12.18 1.23
N VAL A 69 10.20 11.84 2.33
CA VAL A 69 10.20 12.64 3.56
C VAL A 69 11.01 11.89 4.58
N MET A 70 12.14 12.45 5.01
CA MET A 70 13.00 11.80 5.99
C MET A 70 13.35 12.73 7.14
N GLY A 71 13.53 12.13 8.31
CA GLY A 71 13.99 12.84 9.49
C GLY A 71 14.90 11.96 10.32
N LYS A 72 15.69 12.61 11.18
CA LYS A 72 16.55 11.95 12.16
C LYS A 72 16.70 12.83 13.39
N GLU A 73 16.80 12.22 14.55
CA GLU A 73 16.98 12.93 15.82
C GLU A 73 17.66 12.03 16.86
N TYR A 74 18.31 12.67 17.84
CA TYR A 74 18.91 12.02 19.01
C TYR A 74 18.04 12.31 20.23
N PHE A 75 17.70 11.27 20.97
CA PHE A 75 16.91 11.36 22.19
C PHE A 75 17.76 10.91 23.38
N PRO A 76 17.90 11.70 24.45
CA PRO A 76 18.57 11.24 25.66
C PRO A 76 17.91 9.98 26.23
N LYS A 77 18.66 9.08 26.88
CA LYS A 77 18.07 7.87 27.49
C LYS A 77 17.07 8.15 28.62
N GLY A 78 17.13 9.33 29.23
CA GLY A 78 16.13 9.81 30.18
C GLY A 78 14.89 10.43 29.52
N ASP A 79 14.81 10.42 28.18
CA ASP A 79 13.66 10.93 27.45
C ASP A 79 12.50 9.91 27.53
N ASN A 80 11.52 10.29 28.35
CA ASN A 80 10.34 9.49 28.66
C ASN A 80 9.28 9.48 27.55
N ARG A 81 9.50 10.17 26.42
CA ARG A 81 8.57 10.12 25.29
C ARG A 81 8.48 8.71 24.73
N SER A 82 7.27 8.32 24.34
CA SER A 82 7.02 7.06 23.66
C SER A 82 7.68 7.05 22.27
N LEU A 83 7.80 5.87 21.66
CA LEU A 83 8.34 5.77 20.30
C LEU A 83 7.47 6.52 19.29
N GLU A 84 6.14 6.48 19.46
CA GLU A 84 5.18 7.24 18.65
C GLU A 84 5.45 8.74 18.72
N GLU A 85 5.63 9.28 19.93
CA GLU A 85 5.91 10.70 20.15
C GLU A 85 7.26 11.11 19.55
N LYS A 86 8.28 10.26 19.69
CA LYS A 86 9.61 10.48 19.08
C LYS A 86 9.52 10.50 17.55
N LEU A 87 8.78 9.58 16.93
CA LEU A 87 8.58 9.56 15.47
C LEU A 87 7.81 10.79 14.97
N LEU A 88 6.80 11.25 15.72
CA LEU A 88 6.08 12.47 15.40
C LEU A 88 6.98 13.70 15.51
N ALA A 89 7.81 13.79 16.56
CA ALA A 89 8.79 14.88 16.71
C ALA A 89 9.78 14.94 15.54
N ILE A 90 10.18 13.78 15.00
CA ILE A 90 11.09 13.69 13.86
C ILE A 90 10.43 14.13 12.55
N LEU A 91 9.23 13.63 12.26
CA LEU A 91 8.61 13.77 10.94
C LEU A 91 7.69 14.98 10.82
N LYS A 92 6.92 15.34 11.86
CA LYS A 92 5.94 16.43 11.77
C LYS A 92 6.56 17.75 11.31
N PRO A 93 7.72 18.21 11.82
CA PRO A 93 8.35 19.43 11.33
C PRO A 93 8.75 19.36 9.85
N ARG A 94 9.07 18.17 9.32
CA ARG A 94 9.41 17.99 7.90
C ARG A 94 8.15 18.13 7.03
N PHE A 95 7.04 17.58 7.48
CA PHE A 95 5.75 17.73 6.80
C PHE A 95 5.31 19.19 6.80
N GLU A 96 5.43 19.90 7.93
CA GLU A 96 4.97 21.29 8.04
C GLU A 96 5.83 22.28 7.24
N ASN A 97 7.16 22.14 7.30
CA ASN A 97 8.07 23.17 6.79
C ASN A 97 8.65 22.87 5.40
N GLU A 98 8.90 21.60 5.09
CA GLU A 98 9.68 21.23 3.90
C GLU A 98 8.80 20.56 2.83
N TYR A 99 7.84 19.75 3.24
CA TYR A 99 7.11 18.85 2.34
C TYR A 99 5.61 19.10 2.28
N PHE A 100 5.09 20.13 2.96
CA PHE A 100 3.65 20.41 3.04
C PHE A 100 3.01 20.40 1.65
N PHE A 101 3.52 21.25 0.75
CA PHE A 101 2.99 21.34 -0.61
C PHE A 101 3.24 20.08 -1.43
N SER A 102 4.36 19.38 -1.22
CA SER A 102 4.65 18.16 -1.97
C SER A 102 3.68 17.04 -1.63
N ILE A 103 3.28 16.91 -0.36
CA ILE A 103 2.38 15.86 0.14
C ILE A 103 0.91 16.25 -0.11
N ALA A 104 0.54 17.50 0.20
CA ALA A 104 -0.82 18.00 0.01
C ALA A 104 -1.24 17.97 -1.48
N ASN A 105 -0.30 18.19 -2.40
CA ASN A 105 -0.55 18.12 -3.84
C ASN A 105 -0.26 16.75 -4.47
N LEU A 106 0.03 15.72 -3.68
CA LEU A 106 0.06 14.37 -4.23
C LEU A 106 -1.31 14.07 -4.84
N PRO A 107 -1.35 13.47 -6.04
CA PRO A 107 -2.61 13.01 -6.61
C PRO A 107 -3.35 12.13 -5.59
N ALA A 108 -4.66 12.29 -5.53
CA ALA A 108 -5.49 11.44 -4.69
C ALA A 108 -5.11 9.97 -4.93
N TYR A 109 -5.11 9.16 -3.85
CA TYR A 109 -4.77 7.74 -3.86
C TYR A 109 -3.33 7.40 -4.26
N SER A 110 -2.43 8.38 -4.28
CA SER A 110 -0.99 8.14 -4.22
C SER A 110 -0.66 7.10 -3.14
N VAL A 111 0.24 6.17 -3.46
CA VAL A 111 0.62 5.09 -2.55
C VAL A 111 1.79 5.56 -1.71
N TYR A 112 1.80 5.23 -0.42
CA TYR A 112 2.91 5.52 0.45
C TYR A 112 3.17 4.40 1.45
N GLY A 113 4.36 4.43 2.03
CA GLY A 113 4.72 3.61 3.16
C GLY A 113 5.84 4.27 3.95
N CYS A 114 5.82 4.09 5.26
CA CYS A 114 6.78 4.69 6.17
C CYS A 114 7.44 3.62 7.03
N ASN A 115 8.69 3.86 7.43
CA ASN A 115 9.41 3.01 8.37
C ASN A 115 10.46 3.81 9.15
N PHE A 116 11.10 3.17 10.13
CA PHE A 116 12.13 3.79 10.95
C PHE A 116 13.20 2.77 11.39
N ILE A 117 14.35 3.29 11.82
CA ILE A 117 15.41 2.53 12.50
C ILE A 117 15.79 3.30 13.75
N ALA A 118 15.84 2.62 14.89
CA ALA A 118 16.37 3.14 16.15
C ALA A 118 17.69 2.45 16.49
N ASN A 119 18.76 3.24 16.65
CA ASN A 119 20.07 2.76 17.05
C ASN A 119 20.41 3.33 18.44
N PRO A 120 20.35 2.51 19.51
CA PRO A 120 20.83 2.95 20.81
C PRO A 120 22.36 3.12 20.74
N LYS A 121 22.88 4.30 21.09
CA LYS A 121 24.33 4.57 21.15
C LYS A 121 24.67 5.34 22.42
N GLY A 122 25.44 4.70 23.32
CA GLY A 122 25.86 5.33 24.57
C GLY A 122 24.66 5.76 25.43
N ASN A 123 24.56 7.06 25.69
CA ASN A 123 23.53 7.69 26.52
C ASN A 123 22.34 8.26 25.71
N GLU A 124 22.28 8.00 24.41
CA GLU A 124 21.25 8.52 23.52
C GLU A 124 20.70 7.42 22.59
N ASP A 125 19.44 7.58 22.20
CA ASP A 125 18.79 6.81 21.14
C ASP A 125 18.78 7.64 19.86
N TYR A 126 19.44 7.15 18.82
CA TYR A 126 19.43 7.79 17.51
C TYR A 126 18.37 7.16 16.62
N ILE A 127 17.33 7.92 16.28
CA ILE A 127 16.20 7.44 15.47
C ILE A 127 16.23 8.11 14.10
N ARG A 128 16.01 7.31 13.05
CA ARG A 128 15.80 7.76 11.66
C ARG A 128 14.46 7.24 11.18
N ALA A 129 13.66 8.10 10.55
CA ALA A 129 12.39 7.72 9.94
C ALA A 129 12.30 8.22 8.50
N VAL A 130 11.60 7.47 7.65
CA VAL A 130 11.33 7.87 6.27
C VAL A 130 9.91 7.48 5.87
N CYS A 131 9.26 8.34 5.10
CA CYS A 131 8.06 8.05 4.33
C CYS A 131 8.37 8.18 2.84
N LEU A 132 8.08 7.13 2.09
CA LEU A 132 8.25 7.08 0.64
C LEU A 132 6.88 7.15 -0.03
N TYR A 133 6.77 7.99 -1.06
CA TYR A 133 5.53 8.20 -1.79
C TYR A 133 5.73 7.90 -3.27
N LEU A 134 4.76 7.20 -3.83
CA LEU A 134 4.59 6.98 -5.25
C LEU A 134 3.39 7.77 -5.74
N LYS A 135 3.63 8.68 -6.67
CA LYS A 135 2.61 9.20 -7.57
C LYS A 135 2.21 8.05 -8.45
N LEU A 136 0.99 7.56 -8.27
CA LEU A 136 0.44 6.67 -9.29
C LEU A 136 0.40 7.50 -10.57
N PRO A 137 0.98 7.01 -11.68
CA PRO A 137 0.99 7.77 -12.91
C PRO A 137 -0.44 8.17 -13.20
N LEU A 138 -0.63 9.46 -13.49
CA LEU A 138 -1.80 9.94 -14.18
C LEU A 138 -1.79 9.15 -15.49
N ILE A 139 -2.47 8.00 -15.54
CA ILE A 139 -2.75 7.34 -16.80
C ILE A 139 -3.71 8.32 -17.48
N VAL A 140 -3.11 9.29 -18.20
CA VAL A 140 -3.70 9.92 -19.36
C VAL A 140 -4.27 8.75 -20.10
N THR A 141 -5.60 8.74 -20.24
CA THR A 141 -6.35 7.77 -21.02
C THR A 141 -5.49 7.35 -22.21
N HIS A 142 -4.82 6.20 -22.13
CA HIS A 142 -4.18 5.66 -23.32
C HIS A 142 -5.30 5.59 -24.33
N ASN A 143 -5.03 6.13 -25.52
CA ASN A 143 -5.90 6.21 -26.68
C ASN A 143 -6.47 4.81 -27.00
N VAL A 144 -7.41 4.32 -26.21
CA VAL A 144 -8.22 3.15 -26.56
C VAL A 144 -9.09 3.67 -27.69
N PRO A 145 -8.85 3.23 -28.93
CA PRO A 145 -9.60 3.74 -30.06
C PRO A 145 -11.09 3.66 -29.74
N GLN A 146 -11.82 4.76 -29.94
CA GLN A 146 -13.25 4.78 -29.71
C GLN A 146 -13.89 3.64 -30.53
N GLY A 147 -14.72 2.81 -29.91
CA GLY A 147 -15.26 1.61 -30.56
C GLY A 147 -14.45 0.33 -30.39
N SER A 148 -13.48 0.28 -29.47
CA SER A 148 -12.67 -0.92 -29.23
C SER A 148 -12.92 -1.54 -27.86
N GLU A 149 -12.49 -2.79 -27.73
CA GLU A 149 -12.33 -3.46 -26.45
C GLU A 149 -10.84 -3.72 -26.26
N ALA A 150 -10.26 -3.16 -25.20
CA ALA A 150 -8.84 -3.24 -24.94
C ALA A 150 -8.58 -3.76 -23.53
N PRO A 151 -7.58 -4.65 -23.35
CA PRO A 151 -7.08 -4.99 -22.01
C PRO A 151 -6.69 -3.73 -21.24
N LEU A 152 -6.81 -3.79 -19.92
CA LEU A 152 -6.32 -2.72 -19.07
C LEU A 152 -4.78 -2.64 -19.15
N PRO A 153 -4.21 -1.42 -19.12
CA PRO A 153 -2.77 -1.20 -19.14
C PRO A 153 -2.08 -1.88 -17.95
N LYS A 154 -0.83 -2.34 -18.16
CA LYS A 154 -0.06 -3.06 -17.13
C LYS A 154 0.27 -2.16 -15.93
N GLU A 155 0.30 -0.86 -16.13
CA GLU A 155 0.48 0.17 -15.11
C GLU A 155 -0.57 0.09 -13.99
N LEU A 156 -1.75 -0.50 -14.25
CA LEU A 156 -2.78 -0.75 -13.23
C LEU A 156 -2.44 -1.89 -12.27
N GLU A 157 -1.39 -2.67 -12.52
CA GLU A 157 -0.89 -3.70 -11.62
C GLU A 157 -0.67 -3.16 -10.20
N VAL A 158 -0.07 -1.96 -10.08
CA VAL A 158 0.15 -1.32 -8.78
C VAL A 158 -1.17 -1.03 -8.07
N THR A 159 -2.20 -0.65 -8.83
CA THR A 159 -3.54 -0.42 -8.27
C THR A 159 -4.15 -1.71 -7.76
N PHE A 160 -4.06 -2.80 -8.53
CA PHE A 160 -4.58 -4.10 -8.11
C PHE A 160 -3.86 -4.65 -6.87
N LYS A 161 -2.52 -4.57 -6.85
CA LYS A 161 -1.71 -4.96 -5.69
C LYS A 161 -2.06 -4.13 -4.45
N SER A 162 -2.20 -2.82 -4.62
CA SER A 162 -2.57 -1.90 -3.54
C SER A 162 -3.97 -2.15 -2.98
N ILE A 163 -4.95 -2.49 -3.84
CA ILE A 163 -6.28 -2.88 -3.35
C ILE A 163 -6.18 -4.18 -2.56
N ASN A 164 -5.51 -5.20 -3.10
CA ASN A 164 -5.41 -6.51 -2.45
C ASN A 164 -4.69 -6.45 -1.10
N SER A 165 -3.61 -5.66 -0.99
CA SER A 165 -2.82 -5.56 0.24
C SER A 165 -3.60 -4.96 1.43
N LYS A 166 -4.74 -4.29 1.19
CA LYS A 166 -5.66 -3.85 2.25
C LYS A 166 -6.43 -4.99 2.91
N TYR A 167 -6.52 -6.15 2.27
CA TYR A 167 -7.34 -7.28 2.71
C TYR A 167 -6.53 -8.53 3.03
N SER A 168 -5.32 -8.68 2.48
CA SER A 168 -4.42 -9.76 2.87
C SER A 168 -2.96 -9.44 2.56
N ASN A 169 -2.09 -9.84 3.47
CA ASN A 169 -0.63 -9.87 3.29
C ASN A 169 -0.10 -11.30 3.04
N LYS A 170 -0.97 -12.30 2.95
CA LYS A 170 -0.61 -13.73 2.78
C LYS A 170 -0.59 -14.18 1.32
N THR A 171 -0.95 -13.29 0.40
CA THR A 171 -1.13 -13.61 -1.02
C THR A 171 -0.01 -13.01 -1.85
N GLU A 172 0.49 -13.76 -2.82
CA GLU A 172 1.56 -13.36 -3.73
C GLU A 172 1.05 -13.05 -5.14
N TRP A 173 1.51 -11.94 -5.73
CA TRP A 173 1.10 -11.57 -7.08
C TRP A 173 1.74 -12.48 -8.13
N SER A 174 0.96 -12.89 -9.13
CA SER A 174 1.43 -13.65 -10.28
C SER A 174 0.93 -13.04 -11.60
N ASP A 175 1.88 -12.72 -12.48
CA ASP A 175 1.61 -12.22 -13.83
C ASP A 175 0.82 -13.23 -14.68
N ASP A 176 1.05 -14.54 -14.47
CA ASP A 176 0.29 -15.58 -15.16
C ASP A 176 -1.15 -15.66 -14.64
N TRP A 177 -1.37 -15.48 -13.34
CA TRP A 177 -2.72 -15.35 -12.80
C TRP A 177 -3.42 -14.06 -13.26
N ALA A 178 -2.67 -12.98 -13.51
CA ALA A 178 -3.23 -11.77 -14.11
C ALA A 178 -3.66 -12.00 -15.57
N LYS A 179 -2.90 -12.76 -16.37
CA LYS A 179 -3.33 -13.17 -17.72
C LYS A 179 -4.59 -14.04 -17.64
N LYS A 180 -4.61 -15.03 -16.74
CA LYS A 180 -5.77 -15.90 -16.49
C LYS A 180 -7.01 -15.11 -16.05
N ALA A 181 -6.86 -14.05 -15.27
CA ALA A 181 -7.98 -13.18 -14.88
C ALA A 181 -8.63 -12.52 -16.10
N LEU A 182 -7.84 -12.09 -17.09
CA LEU A 182 -8.36 -11.55 -18.34
C LEU A 182 -9.03 -12.62 -19.20
N GLU A 183 -8.45 -13.81 -19.27
CA GLU A 183 -9.05 -14.96 -19.97
C GLU A 183 -10.41 -15.32 -19.38
N TRP A 184 -10.48 -15.44 -18.05
CA TRP A 184 -11.70 -15.71 -17.32
C TRP A 184 -12.78 -14.66 -17.55
N LEU A 185 -12.41 -13.38 -17.71
CA LEU A 185 -13.37 -12.32 -18.03
C LEU A 185 -13.99 -12.47 -19.42
N LYS A 186 -13.24 -13.00 -20.39
CA LYS A 186 -13.73 -13.28 -21.75
C LYS A 186 -14.59 -14.55 -21.78
N SER A 187 -14.23 -15.55 -20.98
CA SER A 187 -14.97 -16.81 -20.87
C SER A 187 -15.08 -17.25 -19.40
N PRO A 188 -16.11 -16.78 -18.67
CA PRO A 188 -16.28 -17.12 -17.26
C PRO A 188 -16.33 -18.63 -17.04
N GLY A 189 -15.43 -19.14 -16.21
CA GLY A 189 -15.29 -20.58 -15.95
C GLY A 189 -14.20 -21.28 -16.77
N SER A 190 -13.52 -20.59 -17.71
CA SER A 190 -12.37 -21.18 -18.43
C SER A 190 -11.16 -21.42 -17.53
N VAL A 191 -11.06 -20.65 -16.46
CA VAL A 191 -10.02 -20.78 -15.43
C VAL A 191 -10.68 -21.15 -14.11
N GLU A 192 -10.22 -22.25 -13.52
CA GLU A 192 -10.62 -22.65 -12.17
C GLU A 192 -9.82 -21.84 -11.13
N ALA A 193 -10.53 -21.03 -10.35
CA ALA A 193 -9.98 -20.24 -9.26
C ALA A 193 -10.74 -20.54 -7.97
N ASP A 194 -10.04 -20.62 -6.85
CA ASP A 194 -10.67 -20.93 -5.55
C ASP A 194 -11.46 -19.73 -5.02
N VAL A 195 -11.00 -18.52 -5.35
CA VAL A 195 -11.73 -17.28 -5.10
C VAL A 195 -11.68 -16.39 -6.33
N THR A 196 -12.84 -15.88 -6.72
CA THR A 196 -12.98 -14.83 -7.73
C THR A 196 -13.62 -13.59 -7.12
N ILE A 197 -13.01 -12.44 -7.38
CA ILE A 197 -13.60 -11.11 -7.16
C ILE A 197 -13.72 -10.48 -8.52
N LYS A 198 -14.91 -10.00 -8.90
CA LYS A 198 -15.13 -9.37 -10.20
C LYS A 198 -16.06 -8.19 -10.09
N GLY A 199 -15.93 -7.24 -11.01
CA GLY A 199 -16.79 -6.08 -11.02
C GLY A 199 -16.83 -5.38 -12.36
N LYS A 200 -18.03 -4.98 -12.74
CA LYS A 200 -18.28 -4.15 -13.91
C LYS A 200 -18.73 -2.76 -13.45
N GLY A 201 -18.17 -1.72 -14.03
CA GLY A 201 -18.55 -0.33 -13.81
C GLY A 201 -18.80 0.40 -15.12
N TYR A 202 -19.80 1.27 -15.14
CA TYR A 202 -20.16 2.08 -16.30
C TYR A 202 -19.86 3.54 -16.02
N PHE A 203 -19.16 4.20 -16.93
CA PHE A 203 -18.70 5.57 -16.76
C PHE A 203 -19.14 6.42 -17.97
N PRO A 204 -19.54 7.68 -17.77
CA PRO A 204 -19.76 8.59 -18.89
C PRO A 204 -18.50 8.71 -19.76
N ILE A 205 -18.67 8.86 -21.08
CA ILE A 205 -17.54 8.97 -22.02
C ILE A 205 -16.70 10.21 -21.71
N ALA A 206 -17.36 11.36 -21.48
CA ALA A 206 -16.72 12.58 -20.98
C ALA A 206 -16.56 12.59 -19.44
N GLY A 207 -16.74 11.44 -18.79
CA GLY A 207 -16.77 11.32 -17.34
C GLY A 207 -15.38 11.47 -16.74
N TYR A 208 -15.26 12.43 -15.83
CA TYR A 208 -14.09 12.65 -14.98
C TYR A 208 -13.72 11.38 -14.21
N GLY A 209 -12.41 11.16 -14.06
CA GLY A 209 -11.83 10.08 -13.26
C GLY A 209 -10.79 9.27 -14.03
N HIS A 210 -9.60 9.13 -13.44
CA HIS A 210 -8.52 8.33 -13.99
C HIS A 210 -8.90 6.85 -14.04
N LEU A 211 -8.26 6.10 -14.94
CA LEU A 211 -8.59 4.69 -15.15
C LEU A 211 -8.45 3.86 -13.86
N TRP A 212 -7.42 4.13 -13.06
CA TRP A 212 -7.22 3.46 -11.79
C TRP A 212 -8.31 3.79 -10.76
N GLN A 213 -8.84 5.03 -10.72
CA GLN A 213 -9.96 5.40 -9.84
C GLN A 213 -11.21 4.61 -10.18
N LYS A 214 -11.47 4.48 -11.48
CA LYS A 214 -12.59 3.69 -11.98
C LYS A 214 -12.45 2.22 -11.58
N VAL A 215 -11.24 1.65 -11.71
CA VAL A 215 -10.94 0.29 -11.23
C VAL A 215 -11.10 0.16 -9.72
N TYR A 216 -10.64 1.15 -8.95
CA TYR A 216 -10.75 1.18 -7.49
C TYR A 216 -12.22 1.18 -7.04
N TRP A 217 -13.05 2.07 -7.59
CA TRP A 217 -14.49 2.13 -7.32
C TRP A 217 -15.22 0.86 -7.73
N ILE A 218 -14.75 0.19 -8.79
CA ILE A 218 -15.26 -1.12 -9.13
C ILE A 218 -14.87 -2.12 -8.05
N LEU A 219 -13.60 -2.26 -7.70
CA LEU A 219 -13.15 -3.42 -6.94
C LEU A 219 -13.36 -3.31 -5.42
N VAL A 220 -13.11 -2.16 -4.81
CA VAL A 220 -13.12 -2.02 -3.34
C VAL A 220 -14.43 -2.50 -2.70
N PRO A 221 -15.63 -2.09 -3.16
CA PRO A 221 -16.87 -2.59 -2.59
C PRO A 221 -17.06 -4.12 -2.74
N ARG A 222 -16.42 -4.76 -3.73
CA ARG A 222 -16.46 -6.23 -3.87
C ARG A 222 -15.43 -6.91 -2.98
N PHE A 223 -14.27 -6.30 -2.79
CA PHE A 223 -13.29 -6.77 -1.80
C PHE A 223 -13.88 -6.69 -0.40
N ASP A 224 -14.55 -5.59 -0.02
CA ASP A 224 -15.22 -5.46 1.28
C ASP A 224 -16.23 -6.58 1.53
N LYS A 225 -17.05 -6.90 0.54
CA LYS A 225 -18.01 -8.02 0.61
C LYS A 225 -17.33 -9.39 0.77
N LYS A 226 -16.09 -9.52 0.31
CA LYS A 226 -15.29 -10.76 0.38
C LYS A 226 -14.18 -10.71 1.42
N LYS A 227 -14.11 -9.66 2.24
CA LYS A 227 -13.01 -9.40 3.18
C LYS A 227 -12.64 -10.62 4.00
N LYS A 228 -13.62 -11.23 4.68
CA LYS A 228 -13.41 -12.43 5.51
C LYS A 228 -12.80 -13.59 4.70
N ILE A 229 -13.24 -13.80 3.46
CA ILE A 229 -12.72 -14.88 2.62
C ILE A 229 -11.24 -14.63 2.27
N ILE A 230 -10.90 -13.38 1.93
CA ILE A 230 -9.55 -12.99 1.51
C ILE A 230 -8.57 -13.04 2.69
N GLU A 231 -8.98 -12.57 3.87
CA GLU A 231 -8.17 -12.58 5.10
C GLU A 231 -7.81 -14.00 5.58
N HIS A 232 -8.68 -14.97 5.30
CA HIS A 232 -8.52 -16.39 5.66
C HIS A 232 -7.85 -17.23 4.56
N LEU A 233 -7.41 -16.62 3.46
CA LEU A 233 -6.59 -17.34 2.49
C LEU A 233 -5.27 -17.80 3.15
N PRO A 234 -4.83 -19.04 2.88
CA PRO A 234 -3.58 -19.54 3.42
C PRO A 234 -2.38 -18.78 2.85
N GLU A 235 -1.29 -18.75 3.61
CA GLU A 235 0.00 -18.26 3.13
C GLU A 235 0.46 -19.07 1.91
N GLY A 236 1.09 -18.39 0.96
CA GLY A 236 1.46 -18.97 -0.34
C GLY A 236 0.32 -18.98 -1.38
N THR A 237 -0.86 -18.43 -1.06
CA THR A 237 -1.92 -18.23 -2.05
C THR A 237 -1.44 -17.28 -3.16
N VAL A 238 -1.47 -17.72 -4.40
CA VAL A 238 -1.15 -16.85 -5.55
C VAL A 238 -2.40 -16.14 -6.06
N TYR A 239 -2.24 -14.91 -6.53
CA TYR A 239 -3.33 -14.14 -7.11
C TYR A 239 -2.89 -13.30 -8.30
N GLY A 240 -3.85 -12.94 -9.14
CA GLY A 240 -3.63 -11.99 -10.22
C GLY A 240 -4.92 -11.31 -10.61
N CYS A 241 -4.82 -10.04 -10.96
CA CYS A 241 -5.96 -9.22 -11.36
C CYS A 241 -5.74 -8.62 -12.75
N ASN A 242 -6.82 -8.50 -13.51
CA ASN A 242 -6.82 -7.82 -14.79
C ASN A 242 -8.22 -7.36 -15.17
N GLY A 243 -8.34 -6.73 -16.33
CA GLY A 243 -9.62 -6.33 -16.87
C GLY A 243 -9.52 -5.87 -18.31
N PHE A 244 -10.64 -5.41 -18.83
CA PHE A 244 -10.70 -4.71 -20.10
C PHE A 244 -11.62 -3.50 -20.00
N MET A 245 -11.35 -2.52 -20.84
CA MET A 245 -12.22 -1.37 -21.06
C MET A 245 -12.88 -1.53 -22.42
N ASN A 246 -14.17 -1.24 -22.48
CA ASN A 246 -14.95 -1.26 -23.70
C ASN A 246 -15.50 0.14 -23.95
N THR A 247 -15.08 0.72 -25.06
CA THR A 247 -15.43 2.08 -25.50
C THR A 247 -16.42 2.08 -26.67
N LYS A 248 -17.13 0.95 -26.88
CA LYS A 248 -18.14 0.81 -27.95
C LYS A 248 -19.47 1.46 -27.59
N GLY A 249 -19.66 1.86 -26.33
CA GLY A 249 -20.92 2.44 -25.87
C GLY A 249 -21.16 3.83 -26.46
N LYS A 250 -22.39 4.11 -26.91
CA LYS A 250 -22.77 5.44 -27.44
C LYS A 250 -22.86 6.53 -26.37
N LYS A 251 -23.03 6.16 -25.10
CA LYS A 251 -23.24 7.10 -23.97
C LYS A 251 -22.34 6.84 -22.77
N LYS A 252 -21.87 5.62 -22.59
CA LYS A 252 -21.06 5.20 -21.45
C LYS A 252 -20.04 4.16 -21.91
N ASP A 253 -18.81 4.33 -21.46
CA ASP A 253 -17.81 3.27 -21.48
C ASP A 253 -18.06 2.33 -20.30
N PHE A 254 -17.57 1.11 -20.40
CA PHE A 254 -17.52 0.24 -19.23
C PHE A 254 -16.15 -0.37 -19.04
N ILE A 255 -15.83 -0.64 -17.78
CA ILE A 255 -14.66 -1.40 -17.39
C ILE A 255 -15.16 -2.66 -16.70
N TYR A 256 -14.59 -3.81 -17.07
CA TYR A 256 -14.85 -5.08 -16.41
C TYR A 256 -13.53 -5.64 -15.90
N THR A 257 -13.44 -5.88 -14.58
CA THR A 257 -12.24 -6.38 -13.92
C THR A 257 -12.53 -7.65 -13.13
N ALA A 258 -11.48 -8.46 -12.96
CA ALA A 258 -11.47 -9.63 -12.09
C ALA A 258 -10.12 -9.77 -11.39
N CYS A 259 -10.16 -10.29 -10.17
CA CYS A 259 -9.04 -10.83 -9.41
C CYS A 259 -9.33 -12.30 -9.13
N LEU A 260 -8.39 -13.16 -9.47
CA LEU A 260 -8.45 -14.60 -9.26
C LEU A 260 -7.40 -15.00 -8.22
N TYR A 261 -7.76 -15.92 -7.34
CA TYR A 261 -6.88 -16.47 -6.30
C TYR A 261 -6.85 -17.99 -6.40
N LYS A 262 -5.67 -18.54 -6.16
CA LYS A 262 -5.43 -19.98 -6.08
C LYS A 262 -4.62 -20.30 -4.85
N ARG A 263 -5.20 -21.14 -4.01
CA ARG A 263 -4.56 -21.71 -2.82
C ARG A 263 -3.41 -22.61 -3.26
N PRO A 264 -2.36 -22.73 -2.43
CA PRO A 264 -1.23 -23.63 -2.69
C PRO A 264 -1.68 -25.10 -2.83
#